data_AF-A0AAD5FCN6-F1
#
_entry.id   AF-A0AAD5FCN6-F1
#
_cell.length_a   1.000
_cell.length_b   1.000
_cell.length_c   1.000
_cell.angle_alpha   90.00
_cell.angle_beta   90.00
_cell.angle_gamma   90.00
#
_symmetry.space_group_name_H-M   'P 1'
#
loop_
_entity.id
_entity.type
_entity.pdbx_description
1 polymer ?
#
loop_
_entity_poly.entity_id
_entity_poly.type
_entity_poly.pdbx_seq_one_letter_code
_entity_poly.pdbx_strand_id
1 'polypeptide(L)' 'GSMHRERRKFLRSALKELATVLADQPGLLGPKALFVFMALSFARDEIIWLLRHADNIQKKSTDDFID' A
#
# COMPACT_ATOMS: atom_id res chain seq x y z
N GLY A 1 0.54 14.02 -5.77
CA GLY A 1 0.05 12.74 -6.32
C GLY A 1 1.15 11.75 -6.61
N SER A 2 2.14 12.12 -7.46
CA SER A 2 3.13 11.21 -8.03
C SER A 2 3.92 10.37 -7.02
N MET A 3 4.45 10.97 -5.95
CA MET A 3 5.18 10.22 -4.91
C MET A 3 4.31 9.12 -4.27
N HIS A 4 3.07 9.44 -3.90
CA HIS A 4 2.13 8.48 -3.32
C HIS A 4 1.69 7.41 -4.32
N ARG A 5 1.59 7.77 -5.61
CA ARG A 5 1.34 6.80 -6.68
C ARG A 5 2.45 5.75 -6.76
N GLU A 6 3.71 6.16 -6.71
CA GLU A 6 4.85 5.22 -6.72
C GLU A 6 4.91 4.38 -5.43
N ARG A 7 4.59 4.97 -4.27
CA ARG A 7 4.47 4.21 -3.02
C ARG A 7 3.41 3.11 -3.10
N ARG A 8 2.23 3.40 -3.65
CA ARG A 8 1.18 2.40 -3.83
C ARG A 8 1.57 1.31 -4.82
N LYS A 9 2.25 1.65 -5.93
CA LYS A 9 2.80 0.66 -6.86
C LYS A 9 3.79 -0.29 -6.17
N PHE A 10 4.73 0.27 -5.40
CA PHE A 10 5.67 -0.53 -4.61
C PHE A 10 4.95 -1.44 -3.61
N LEU A 11 4.02 -0.88 -2.83
CA LEU A 11 3.28 -1.63 -1.81
C LEU A 11 2.47 -2.77 -2.41
N ARG A 12 1.85 -2.62 -3.58
CA ARG A 12 1.12 -3.74 -4.22
C ARG A 12 2.02 -4.95 -4.49
N SER A 13 3.21 -4.72 -5.02
CA SER A 13 4.18 -5.80 -5.26
C SER A 13 4.68 -6.40 -3.95
N ALA A 14 5.09 -5.56 -3.00
CA ALA A 14 5.61 -5.99 -1.71
C ALA A 14 4.57 -6.78 -0.88
N LEU A 15 3.32 -6.32 -0.83
CA LEU A 15 2.25 -7.03 -0.11
C LEU A 15 1.90 -8.36 -0.78
N LYS A 16 1.88 -8.42 -2.12
CA LYS A 16 1.63 -9.67 -2.85
C LYS A 16 2.72 -10.70 -2.56
N GLU A 17 3.98 -10.30 -2.61
CA GLU A 17 5.13 -11.16 -2.30
C GLU A 17 5.09 -11.62 -0.84
N LEU A 18 4.90 -10.69 0.11
CA LEU A 18 4.79 -11.01 1.54
C LEU A 18 3.66 -12.00 1.82
N ALA A 19 2.47 -11.78 1.25
CA ALA A 19 1.35 -12.69 1.42
C ALA A 19 1.64 -14.08 0.83
N THR A 20 2.32 -14.14 -0.31
CA THR A 20 2.68 -15.40 -0.98
C THR A 20 3.67 -16.19 -0.12
N VAL A 21 4.73 -15.54 0.38
CA VAL A 21 5.74 -16.17 1.25
C VAL A 21 5.13 -16.66 2.56
N LEU A 22 4.25 -15.88 3.18
CA LEU A 22 3.59 -16.28 4.43
C LEU A 22 2.59 -17.41 4.23
N ALA A 23 1.94 -17.49 3.06
CA ALA A 23 1.05 -18.60 2.72
C ALA A 23 1.81 -19.91 2.47
N ASP A 24 2.98 -19.83 1.81
CA ASP A 24 3.87 -20.98 1.59
C ASP A 24 4.50 -21.47 2.91
N GLN A 25 4.90 -20.54 3.78
CA GLN A 25 5.52 -20.83 5.07
C GLN A 25 4.80 -20.11 6.21
N PRO A 26 3.66 -20.65 6.69
CA PRO A 26 2.87 -20.02 7.76
C PRO A 26 3.64 -19.88 9.07
N GLY A 27 4.66 -20.72 9.32
CA GLY A 27 5.56 -20.60 10.47
C GLY A 27 6.37 -19.29 10.52
N LEU A 28 6.51 -18.60 9.39
CA LEU A 28 7.17 -17.29 9.34
C LEU A 28 6.32 -16.18 9.97
N LEU A 29 5.01 -16.38 10.17
CA LEU A 29 4.15 -15.38 10.82
C LEU A 29 4.63 -14.98 12.20
N GLY A 30 5.23 -15.89 12.97
CA GLY A 30 5.81 -15.57 14.29
C GLY A 30 6.94 -14.54 14.18
N PRO A 31 8.10 -14.89 13.58
CA PRO A 31 9.24 -13.98 13.48
C PRO A 31 9.02 -12.79 12.53
N LYS A 32 8.04 -12.86 11.61
CA LYS A 32 7.74 -11.79 10.65
C LYS A 32 6.45 -11.03 10.96
N ALA A 33 5.83 -11.23 12.13
CA ALA A 33 4.59 -10.54 12.53
C ALA A 33 4.69 -9.02 12.37
N LEU A 34 5.82 -8.44 12.78
CA LEU A 34 6.06 -7.00 12.66
C LEU A 34 5.96 -6.51 11.21
N PHE A 35 6.50 -7.28 10.25
CA PHE A 35 6.48 -6.90 8.83
C PHE A 35 5.06 -6.92 8.28
N VAL A 36 4.22 -7.85 8.75
CA VAL A 36 2.79 -7.88 8.41
C VAL A 36 2.10 -6.60 8.87
N PHE A 37 2.26 -6.24 10.15
CA PHE A 37 1.62 -5.03 10.68
C PHE A 37 2.16 -3.74 10.03
N MET A 38 3.46 -3.67 9.74
CA MET A 38 4.05 -2.55 8.99
C MET A 38 3.46 -2.44 7.58
N ALA A 39 3.42 -3.54 6.83
CA ALA A 39 2.88 -3.57 5.47
C ALA A 39 1.41 -3.12 5.44
N LEU A 40 0.60 -3.60 6.40
CA LEU A 40 -0.80 -3.19 6.55
C LEU A 40 -0.93 -1.71 6.92
N SER A 41 -0.11 -1.20 7.84
CA SER A 41 -0.12 0.22 8.21
C SER A 41 0.21 1.11 7.02
N PHE A 42 1.28 0.80 6.28
CA PHE A 42 1.70 1.60 5.13
C PHE A 42 0.65 1.58 4.01
N ALA A 43 0.05 0.42 3.72
CA ALA A 43 -1.01 0.32 2.73
C ALA A 43 -2.26 1.13 3.15
N ARG A 44 -2.69 1.00 4.41
CA ARG A 44 -3.81 1.77 4.96
C ARG A 44 -3.58 3.28 4.83
N ASP A 45 -2.40 3.76 5.20
CA ASP A 45 -2.08 5.19 5.19
C ASP A 45 -2.14 5.76 3.77
N GLU A 46 -1.62 5.04 2.77
CA GLU A 46 -1.65 5.47 1.37
C GLU A 46 -3.08 5.43 0.77
N ILE A 47 -3.93 4.49 1.18
CA ILE A 47 -5.35 4.44 0.78
C ILE A 47 -6.10 5.65 1.36
N ILE A 48 -5.93 5.93 2.65
CA ILE A 48 -6.59 7.07 3.32
C ILE A 48 -6.09 8.39 2.72
N TRP A 49 -4.79 8.50 2.43
CA TRP A 49 -4.22 9.65 1.76
C TRP A 49 -4.88 9.88 0.40
N LEU A 50 -4.97 8.82 -0.42
CA LEU A 50 -5.57 8.90 -1.75
C LEU A 50 -7.04 9.34 -1.70
N LEU A 51 -7.85 8.71 -0.86
CA LEU A 51 -9.28 9.04 -0.71
C LEU A 51 -9.48 10.52 -0.38
N ARG A 52 -8.77 11.00 0.66
CA ARG A 52 -8.88 12.41 1.08
C ARG A 52 -8.45 13.38 -0.01
N HIS A 53 -7.41 13.04 -0.78
CA HIS A 53 -6.90 13.94 -1.82
C HIS A 53 -7.75 13.88 -3.09
N ALA A 54 -8.32 12.73 -3.43
CA ALA A 54 -9.24 12.58 -4.55
C ALA A 54 -10.52 13.40 -4.36
N ASP A 55 -11.04 13.45 -3.12
CA ASP A 55 -12.28 14.16 -2.81
C ASP A 55 -12.09 15.67 -2.61
N ASN A 56 -10.93 16.12 -2.12
CA ASN A 56 -10.76 17.50 -1.64
C ASN A 56 -9.78 18.36 -2.46
N ILE A 57 -9.06 17.80 -3.44
CA ILE A 57 -8.06 18.55 -4.21
C ILE A 57 -8.47 18.62 -5.67
N GLN A 58 -8.41 19.83 -6.24
CA GLN A 58 -8.61 20.02 -7.67
C GLN A 58 -7.51 19.29 -8.47
N LYS A 59 -7.94 18.44 -9.38
CA LYS A 59 -7.08 17.69 -10.29
C LYS A 59 -6.37 18.66 -11.25
N LYS A 60 -5.06 18.52 -11.40
CA LYS A 60 -4.29 19.27 -12.41
C LYS A 60 -4.25 18.53 -13.74
N SER A 61 -4.31 17.20 -13.70
CA SER A 61 -4.44 16.29 -14.84
C SER A 61 -5.61 15.32 -14.63
N THR A 62 -6.19 14.80 -15.71
CA THR A 62 -7.27 13.78 -15.65
C THR A 62 -6.86 12.54 -14.84
N ASP A 63 -5.57 12.21 -14.84
CA ASP A 63 -5.02 11.03 -14.15
C ASP A 63 -4.68 11.29 -12.67
N ASP A 64 -4.84 12.53 -12.19
CA ASP A 64 -4.53 12.85 -10.79
C ASP A 64 -5.52 12.17 -9.85
N PHE A 65 -4.95 11.50 -8.83
CA PHE A 65 -5.68 10.78 -7.79
C PHE A 65 -6.55 9.62 -8.29
N ILE A 66 -6.26 9.09 -9.49
CA ILE A 66 -6.75 7.81 -10.00
C ILE A 66 -5.65 6.77 -9.77
N ASP A 67 -6.00 5.60 -9.25
CA ASP A 67 -5.06 4.54 -8.86
C ASP A 67 -5.34 3.18 -9.47
#